data_AF-A0A6P6MQK7-F1
#
_entry.id   AF-A0A6P6MQK7-F1
#
_cell.length_a   1.000
_cell.length_b   1.000
_cell.length_c   1.000
_cell.angle_alpha   90.00
_cell.angle_beta   90.00
_cell.angle_gamma   90.00
#
_symmetry.space_group_name_H-M   'P 1'
#
loop_
_entity.id
_entity.type
_entity.pdbx_description
1 polymer ?
#
loop_
_entity_poly.entity_id
_entity_poly.type
_entity_poly.pdbx_seq_one_letter_code
_entity_poly.pdbx_strand_id
1 'polypeptide(L)'
;MPEEWLCMECDIICHKKLVLHNRESCIDGFYRPIPPTVCCVKENGRCTLKNQVRLLPTVRPDRLCTCDPTNITESAGRVTILVCINGRYDLYLPNLACRVCLSQWTPDRSDLIRSGYWPASVNSETLFSVDVFSTFEEMKTVAPGLSRQGFLRLLEQRTEQFGRSGKIHGDAFQRSFVEYTFCQFLCEKMANVEHFTCPACTPNMLAVSADGNRKLYRFQHSKGSEEPYFEGIFIAKDVDVSSFVEEIRSKAKSTPGKGTCGATQWSAARETARRASKLDEEGLEVAVCRHGVILKGLNMYRGEIFAYPLFLQKELQAATNIHFYCTDISCKYWPYLQKMSVSMPELSPLLQMRPFLSVMHAKAHSTKCEIVWSGRNQEGAGATAGEEVEMVNSFLSRCALTTKFMTKSARNDMLTVHAIGWNRRKHDGLHLALSNRYVKTVRKAEAESQRLENLSRELGCPENMVQQWVHDVRQWATDDSIDVRQDDQHILQRSIEHICMGVYQKKASLYNQTDSNKIRQMRRRKLVEEKRKLFEAIKRYNEQVPEKEGITEQMVESRLSMVGHGSGEDSLIWPWEVHSTAYRSILLTGSFV
;
A
#
# COMPACT_ATOMS: atom_id res chain seq x y z
N MET A 1 15.56 -42.71 -6.36
CA MET A 1 16.20 -41.73 -7.27
C MET A 1 15.26 -41.50 -8.44
N PRO A 2 15.20 -40.32 -9.07
CA PRO A 2 14.40 -40.18 -10.28
C PRO A 2 15.00 -41.09 -11.37
N GLU A 3 14.22 -42.04 -11.88
CA GLU A 3 14.61 -42.88 -13.02
C GLU A 3 14.59 -42.01 -14.28
N GLU A 4 15.72 -41.37 -14.59
CA GLU A 4 15.73 -40.24 -15.53
C GLU A 4 15.50 -40.57 -17.01
N TRP A 5 15.42 -41.84 -17.43
CA TRP A 5 15.26 -42.16 -18.85
C TRP A 5 14.46 -43.44 -19.06
N LEU A 6 13.16 -43.30 -19.35
CA LEU A 6 12.31 -44.42 -19.73
C LEU A 6 12.64 -44.86 -21.17
N CYS A 7 12.79 -46.18 -21.39
CA CYS A 7 12.75 -46.69 -22.76
C CYS A 7 11.36 -46.47 -23.38
N MET A 8 11.24 -46.57 -24.71
CA MET A 8 9.96 -46.33 -25.42
C MET A 8 8.77 -47.11 -24.82
N GLU A 9 8.98 -48.37 -24.45
CA GLU A 9 7.93 -49.22 -23.86
C GLU A 9 7.58 -48.79 -22.43
N CYS A 10 8.59 -48.49 -21.61
CA CYS A 10 8.39 -47.99 -20.26
C CYS A 10 7.71 -46.63 -20.24
N ASP A 11 8.03 -45.75 -21.19
CA ASP A 11 7.36 -44.47 -21.40
C ASP A 11 5.88 -44.67 -21.73
N ILE A 12 5.55 -45.58 -22.66
CA ILE A 12 4.14 -45.90 -22.98
C ILE A 12 3.38 -46.40 -21.75
N ILE A 13 4.00 -47.26 -20.93
CA ILE A 13 3.39 -47.81 -19.71
C ILE A 13 3.20 -46.73 -18.65
N CYS A 14 4.23 -45.92 -18.40
CA CYS A 14 4.20 -44.83 -17.43
C CYS A 14 3.17 -43.76 -17.82
N HIS A 15 3.16 -43.37 -19.10
CA HIS A 15 2.27 -42.35 -19.64
C HIS A 15 0.79 -42.72 -19.59
N LYS A 16 0.44 -44.01 -19.53
CA LYS A 16 -0.94 -44.44 -19.25
C LYS A 16 -1.40 -44.04 -17.84
N LYS A 17 -0.47 -43.98 -16.87
CA LYS A 17 -0.75 -43.62 -15.47
C LYS A 17 -0.54 -42.14 -15.19
N LEU A 18 0.48 -41.53 -15.81
CA LEU A 18 0.90 -40.16 -15.55
C LEU A 18 0.71 -39.27 -16.79
N VAL A 19 -0.52 -39.06 -17.25
CA VAL A 19 -0.79 -38.38 -18.54
C VAL A 19 -0.14 -36.98 -18.66
N LEU A 20 0.06 -36.27 -17.54
CA LEU A 20 0.57 -34.90 -17.53
C LEU A 20 2.09 -34.78 -17.35
N HIS A 21 2.83 -35.88 -17.18
CA HIS A 21 4.28 -35.81 -17.04
C HIS A 21 4.96 -35.36 -18.33
N ASN A 22 6.09 -34.68 -18.20
CA ASN A 22 6.90 -34.28 -19.34
C ASN A 22 7.69 -35.50 -19.86
N ARG A 23 7.73 -35.65 -21.18
CA ARG A 23 8.27 -36.84 -21.85
C ARG A 23 9.33 -36.45 -22.85
N GLU A 24 10.38 -37.25 -22.91
CA GLU A 24 11.42 -37.18 -23.93
C GLU A 24 11.63 -38.57 -24.53
N SER A 25 11.96 -38.62 -25.82
CA SER A 25 12.31 -39.86 -26.49
C SER A 25 13.56 -39.65 -27.34
N CYS A 26 14.38 -40.69 -27.46
CA CYS A 26 15.53 -40.70 -28.36
C CYS A 26 15.04 -40.86 -29.81
N ILE A 27 15.18 -39.79 -30.61
CA ILE A 27 14.80 -39.72 -32.02
C ILE A 27 16.07 -39.36 -32.80
N ASP A 28 16.46 -40.24 -33.72
CA ASP A 28 17.69 -40.10 -34.52
C ASP A 28 18.96 -39.87 -33.68
N GLY A 29 19.05 -40.49 -32.50
CA GLY A 29 20.20 -40.38 -31.60
C GLY A 29 20.18 -39.18 -30.65
N PHE A 30 19.14 -38.34 -30.69
CA PHE A 30 18.99 -37.19 -29.82
C PHE A 30 17.71 -37.29 -29.00
N TYR A 31 17.79 -36.95 -27.71
CA TYR A 31 16.59 -36.80 -26.89
C TYR A 31 15.82 -35.56 -27.33
N ARG A 32 14.54 -35.77 -27.63
CA ARG A 32 13.62 -34.70 -28.02
C ARG A 32 12.35 -34.80 -27.18
N PRO A 33 11.78 -33.66 -26.75
CA PRO A 33 10.52 -33.66 -26.06
C PRO A 33 9.40 -34.13 -26.99
N ILE A 34 8.46 -34.91 -26.45
CA ILE A 34 7.30 -35.41 -27.20
C ILE A 34 5.98 -35.05 -26.51
N PRO A 35 4.96 -34.62 -27.26
CA PRO A 35 3.68 -34.25 -26.66
C PRO A 35 2.93 -35.48 -26.14
N PRO A 36 1.97 -35.31 -25.22
CA PRO A 36 1.13 -36.39 -24.67
C PRO A 36 0.44 -37.22 -25.75
N THR A 37 0.06 -36.58 -26.85
CA THR A 37 -0.68 -37.16 -27.98
C THR A 37 0.21 -37.89 -28.98
N VAL A 38 1.51 -38.05 -28.71
CA VAL A 38 2.45 -38.77 -29.57
C VAL A 38 3.23 -39.83 -28.78
N CYS A 39 3.49 -40.97 -29.40
CA CYS A 39 4.44 -41.97 -28.92
C CYS A 39 5.48 -42.30 -30.02
N CYS A 40 6.71 -42.61 -29.61
CA CYS A 40 7.71 -43.21 -30.51
C CYS A 40 7.54 -44.73 -30.45
N VAL A 41 7.48 -45.35 -31.62
CA VAL A 41 7.44 -46.80 -31.80
C VAL A 41 8.61 -47.20 -32.69
N LYS A 42 9.26 -48.33 -32.39
CA LYS A 42 10.34 -48.85 -33.23
C LYS A 42 9.76 -49.81 -34.26
N GLU A 43 9.76 -49.42 -35.52
CA GLU A 43 9.31 -50.24 -36.65
C GLU A 43 10.50 -50.47 -37.59
N ASN A 44 10.83 -51.74 -37.86
CA ASN A 44 11.93 -52.15 -38.74
C ASN A 44 13.29 -51.50 -38.38
N GLY A 45 13.56 -51.29 -37.09
CA GLY A 45 14.80 -50.69 -36.60
C GLY A 45 14.82 -49.16 -36.55
N ARG A 46 13.79 -48.46 -37.08
CA ARG A 46 13.68 -47.00 -37.10
C ARG A 46 12.61 -46.50 -36.12
N CYS A 47 12.84 -45.38 -35.43
CA CYS A 47 11.80 -44.73 -34.62
C CYS A 47 10.79 -44.03 -35.55
N THR A 48 9.51 -44.35 -35.40
CA THR A 48 8.39 -43.66 -36.03
C THR A 48 7.52 -42.99 -34.97
N LEU A 49 7.07 -41.76 -35.24
CA LEU A 49 6.16 -41.04 -34.37
C LEU A 49 4.72 -41.37 -34.75
N LYS A 50 3.93 -41.84 -33.77
CA LYS A 50 2.51 -42.15 -33.96
C LYS A 50 1.65 -41.32 -33.04
N ASN A 51 0.52 -40.86 -33.58
CA ASN A 51 -0.50 -40.20 -32.78
C ASN A 51 -1.18 -41.20 -31.85
N GLN A 52 -1.52 -40.73 -30.65
CA GLN A 52 -2.26 -41.49 -29.65
C GLN A 52 -3.26 -40.59 -28.95
N VAL A 53 -4.37 -41.19 -28.56
CA VAL A 53 -5.39 -40.52 -27.75
C VAL A 53 -4.94 -40.49 -26.29
N ARG A 54 -5.13 -39.35 -25.63
CA ARG A 54 -4.92 -39.21 -24.19
C ARG A 54 -6.08 -38.51 -23.52
N LEU A 55 -6.55 -39.13 -22.45
CA LEU A 55 -7.69 -38.67 -21.68
C LEU A 55 -7.20 -37.76 -20.55
N LEU A 56 -7.97 -36.71 -20.28
CA LEU A 56 -7.78 -35.87 -19.11
C LEU A 56 -7.95 -36.72 -17.83
N PRO A 57 -6.97 -36.75 -16.92
CA PRO A 57 -7.14 -37.38 -15.62
C PRO A 57 -8.22 -36.64 -14.84
N THR A 58 -9.34 -37.28 -14.55
CA THR A 58 -10.44 -36.70 -13.74
C THR A 58 -10.91 -37.71 -12.70
N VAL A 59 -11.57 -37.23 -11.65
CA VAL A 59 -12.29 -38.11 -10.72
C VAL A 59 -13.38 -38.85 -11.52
N ARG A 60 -13.39 -40.18 -11.41
CA ARG A 60 -14.41 -41.03 -12.03
C ARG A 60 -15.62 -41.15 -11.09
N PRO A 61 -16.84 -41.35 -11.60
CA PRO A 61 -17.98 -41.61 -10.74
C PRO A 61 -17.79 -42.93 -10.00
N ASP A 62 -18.17 -42.99 -8.71
CA ASP A 62 -18.05 -44.22 -7.90
C ASP A 62 -18.84 -45.38 -8.52
N ARG A 63 -19.96 -45.07 -9.19
CA ARG A 63 -20.78 -46.04 -9.91
C ARG A 63 -21.45 -45.38 -11.12
N LEU A 64 -21.20 -45.91 -12.32
CA LEU A 64 -21.88 -45.48 -13.55
C LEU A 64 -23.31 -46.02 -13.64
N CYS A 65 -23.49 -47.31 -13.32
CA CYS A 65 -24.75 -48.02 -13.42
C CYS A 65 -24.74 -49.26 -12.51
N THR A 66 -25.82 -50.04 -12.52
CA THR A 66 -25.92 -51.26 -11.70
C THR A 66 -25.30 -52.51 -12.34
N CYS A 67 -24.92 -52.46 -13.62
CA CYS A 67 -24.27 -53.56 -14.33
C CYS A 67 -22.87 -53.87 -13.78
N ASP A 68 -22.37 -55.07 -14.09
CA ASP A 68 -21.00 -55.48 -13.77
C ASP A 68 -19.98 -54.47 -14.36
N PRO A 69 -19.06 -53.91 -13.54
CA PRO A 69 -18.04 -52.95 -13.99
C PRO A 69 -17.17 -53.42 -15.16
N THR A 70 -17.02 -54.74 -15.37
CA THR A 70 -16.31 -55.29 -16.55
C THR A 70 -16.96 -54.91 -17.88
N ASN A 71 -18.24 -54.53 -17.88
CA ASN A 71 -18.97 -54.05 -19.05
C ASN A 71 -18.80 -52.54 -19.32
N ILE A 72 -18.07 -51.84 -18.46
CA ILE A 72 -17.79 -50.41 -18.63
C ILE A 72 -16.56 -50.25 -19.51
N THR A 73 -16.70 -49.46 -20.56
CA THR A 73 -15.58 -49.05 -21.41
C THR A 73 -15.28 -47.58 -21.26
N GLU A 74 -14.00 -47.24 -21.33
CA GLU A 74 -13.52 -45.87 -21.39
C GLU A 74 -13.02 -45.54 -22.81
N SER A 75 -13.48 -44.41 -23.35
CA SER A 75 -13.10 -43.91 -24.66
C SER A 75 -12.86 -42.40 -24.64
N ALA A 76 -12.32 -41.85 -25.73
CA ALA A 76 -12.24 -40.42 -25.91
C ALA A 76 -13.61 -39.82 -26.21
N GLY A 77 -13.99 -38.84 -25.40
CA GLY A 77 -15.11 -37.95 -25.65
C GLY A 77 -14.65 -36.70 -26.43
N ARG A 78 -15.08 -35.54 -25.95
CA ARG A 78 -14.78 -34.24 -26.58
C ARG A 78 -13.32 -33.84 -26.40
N VAL A 79 -12.76 -33.13 -27.37
CA VAL A 79 -11.43 -32.50 -27.25
C VAL A 79 -11.48 -31.41 -26.18
N THR A 80 -10.43 -31.30 -25.38
CA THR A 80 -10.29 -30.26 -24.36
C THR A 80 -8.83 -29.82 -24.23
N ILE A 81 -8.65 -28.56 -23.88
CA ILE A 81 -7.34 -27.96 -23.61
C ILE A 81 -7.17 -27.82 -22.11
N LEU A 82 -6.15 -28.45 -21.53
CA LEU A 82 -5.74 -28.19 -20.14
C LEU A 82 -4.52 -27.26 -20.13
N VAL A 83 -4.60 -26.17 -19.38
CA VAL A 83 -3.45 -25.30 -19.09
C VAL A 83 -3.08 -25.47 -17.62
N CYS A 84 -1.87 -25.97 -17.36
CA CYS A 84 -1.30 -26.06 -16.02
C CYS A 84 0.04 -25.31 -15.93
N ILE A 85 0.75 -25.39 -14.80
CA ILE A 85 2.04 -24.69 -14.62
C ILE A 85 3.11 -25.13 -15.62
N ASN A 86 2.96 -26.33 -16.20
CA ASN A 86 3.81 -26.86 -17.26
C ASN A 86 3.37 -26.44 -18.67
N GLY A 87 2.40 -25.55 -18.81
CA GLY A 87 1.89 -25.07 -20.10
C GLY A 87 0.61 -25.79 -20.56
N ARG A 88 0.34 -25.71 -21.85
CA ARG A 88 -0.87 -26.19 -22.52
C ARG A 88 -0.77 -27.67 -22.90
N TYR A 89 -1.85 -28.42 -22.72
CA TYR A 89 -2.01 -29.83 -23.10
C TYR A 89 -3.31 -29.96 -23.91
N ASP A 90 -3.23 -30.53 -25.11
CA ASP A 90 -4.41 -30.91 -25.89
C ASP A 90 -4.75 -32.38 -25.58
N LEU A 91 -5.93 -32.61 -25.01
CA LEU A 91 -6.39 -33.89 -24.47
C LEU A 91 -7.85 -34.15 -24.87
N TYR A 92 -8.40 -35.26 -24.40
CA TYR A 92 -9.82 -35.60 -24.55
C TYR A 92 -10.47 -35.77 -23.18
N LEU A 93 -11.69 -35.29 -23.01
CA LEU A 93 -12.50 -35.67 -21.86
C LEU A 93 -12.78 -37.17 -21.91
N PRO A 94 -12.72 -37.88 -20.77
CA PRO A 94 -13.11 -39.28 -20.73
C PRO A 94 -14.62 -39.43 -21.01
N ASN A 95 -14.95 -40.51 -21.71
CA ASN A 95 -16.31 -40.98 -21.91
C ASN A 95 -16.41 -42.42 -21.40
N LEU A 96 -17.17 -42.64 -20.34
CA LEU A 96 -17.49 -43.97 -19.83
C LEU A 96 -18.84 -44.40 -20.40
N ALA A 97 -18.89 -45.60 -20.96
CA ALA A 97 -20.12 -46.19 -21.48
C ALA A 97 -20.28 -47.63 -21.01
N CYS A 98 -21.48 -47.98 -20.54
CA CYS A 98 -21.84 -49.37 -20.26
C CYS A 98 -22.33 -50.05 -21.55
N ARG A 99 -21.73 -51.19 -21.90
CA ARG A 99 -22.13 -51.97 -23.09
C ARG A 99 -23.51 -52.63 -22.99
N VAL A 100 -24.05 -52.75 -21.77
CA VAL A 100 -25.30 -53.47 -21.50
C VAL A 100 -26.48 -52.51 -21.42
N CYS A 101 -26.45 -51.58 -20.47
CA CYS A 101 -27.57 -50.64 -20.24
C CYS A 101 -27.43 -49.32 -21.01
N LEU A 102 -26.35 -49.15 -21.78
CA LEU A 102 -26.06 -47.96 -22.60
C LEU A 102 -25.93 -46.64 -21.82
N SER A 103 -25.85 -46.69 -20.49
CA SER A 103 -25.57 -45.52 -19.67
C SER A 103 -24.20 -44.93 -20.02
N GLN A 104 -24.14 -43.60 -20.14
CA GLN A 104 -22.94 -42.86 -20.48
C GLN A 104 -22.62 -41.82 -19.41
N TRP A 105 -21.34 -41.52 -19.25
CA TRP A 105 -20.85 -40.43 -18.42
C TRP A 105 -19.66 -39.75 -19.09
N THR A 106 -19.68 -38.42 -19.06
CA THR A 106 -18.53 -37.58 -19.34
C THR A 106 -18.48 -36.51 -18.25
N PRO A 107 -17.28 -36.06 -17.82
CA PRO A 107 -17.18 -35.09 -16.74
C PRO A 107 -18.02 -33.85 -17.00
N ASP A 108 -18.86 -33.52 -16.02
CA ASP A 108 -19.53 -32.24 -15.99
C ASP A 108 -18.68 -31.18 -15.27
N ARG A 109 -19.23 -29.98 -15.07
CA ARG A 109 -18.53 -28.88 -14.37
C ARG A 109 -18.13 -29.27 -12.93
N SER A 110 -18.99 -29.99 -12.22
CA SER A 110 -18.76 -30.42 -10.83
C SER A 110 -17.60 -31.42 -10.77
N ASP A 111 -17.62 -32.41 -11.66
CA ASP A 111 -16.57 -33.42 -11.77
C ASP A 111 -15.21 -32.78 -12.09
N LEU A 112 -15.18 -31.79 -12.98
CA LEU A 112 -13.97 -31.05 -13.34
C LEU A 112 -13.40 -30.23 -12.18
N ILE A 113 -14.26 -29.51 -11.44
CA ILE A 113 -13.85 -28.73 -10.25
C ILE A 113 -13.32 -29.67 -9.16
N ARG A 114 -13.99 -30.79 -8.90
CA ARG A 114 -13.52 -31.83 -7.96
C ARG A 114 -12.19 -32.44 -8.37
N SER A 115 -11.88 -32.43 -9.67
CA SER A 115 -10.62 -32.90 -10.22
C SER A 115 -9.50 -31.85 -10.19
N GLY A 116 -9.76 -30.64 -9.66
CA GLY A 116 -8.78 -29.55 -9.58
C GLY A 116 -8.67 -28.71 -10.85
N TYR A 117 -9.70 -28.74 -11.72
CA TYR A 117 -9.73 -27.95 -12.95
C TYR A 117 -10.87 -26.93 -12.94
N TRP A 118 -10.57 -25.72 -13.39
CA TRP A 118 -11.52 -24.64 -13.58
C TRP A 118 -11.91 -24.49 -15.06
N PRO A 119 -13.19 -24.68 -15.42
CA PRO A 119 -13.63 -24.52 -16.80
C PRO A 119 -13.69 -23.06 -17.23
N ALA A 120 -13.07 -22.75 -18.36
CA ALA A 120 -13.04 -21.39 -18.93
C ALA A 120 -14.15 -21.13 -19.96
N SER A 121 -14.90 -22.16 -20.33
CA SER A 121 -16.05 -22.07 -21.24
C SER A 121 -17.15 -23.03 -20.82
N VAL A 122 -18.39 -22.75 -21.22
CA VAL A 122 -19.57 -23.58 -20.93
C VAL A 122 -19.38 -25.02 -21.39
N ASN A 123 -18.72 -25.19 -22.54
CA ASN A 123 -18.44 -26.51 -23.12
C ASN A 123 -17.19 -27.19 -22.58
N SER A 124 -16.44 -26.55 -21.67
CA SER A 124 -15.18 -27.06 -21.13
C SER A 124 -14.12 -27.34 -22.20
N GLU A 125 -14.11 -26.52 -23.26
CA GLU A 125 -13.11 -26.59 -24.34
C GLU A 125 -11.72 -26.17 -23.84
N THR A 126 -11.67 -25.31 -22.83
CA THR A 126 -10.44 -24.91 -22.14
C THR A 126 -10.65 -25.01 -20.64
N LEU A 127 -9.68 -25.62 -19.98
CA LEU A 127 -9.60 -25.84 -18.55
C LEU A 127 -8.29 -25.25 -18.05
N PHE A 128 -8.34 -24.58 -16.90
CA PHE A 128 -7.16 -24.18 -16.16
C PHE A 128 -7.03 -25.08 -14.93
N SER A 129 -5.85 -25.63 -14.70
CA SER A 129 -5.56 -26.24 -13.42
C SER A 129 -5.54 -25.17 -12.33
N VAL A 130 -6.16 -25.45 -11.19
CA VAL A 130 -6.32 -24.49 -10.09
C VAL A 130 -4.97 -24.01 -9.55
N ASP A 131 -3.93 -24.86 -9.60
CA ASP A 131 -2.56 -24.53 -9.22
C ASP A 131 -1.98 -23.33 -10.00
N VAL A 132 -2.38 -23.13 -11.27
CA VAL A 132 -1.95 -21.99 -12.09
C VAL A 132 -2.50 -20.69 -11.53
N PHE A 133 -3.75 -20.69 -11.06
CA PHE A 133 -4.35 -19.50 -10.46
C PHE A 133 -3.70 -19.17 -9.14
N SER A 134 -3.51 -20.15 -8.25
CA SER A 134 -2.77 -19.95 -7.00
C SER A 134 -1.36 -19.42 -7.25
N THR A 135 -0.64 -20.00 -8.22
CA THR A 135 0.70 -19.52 -8.60
C THR A 135 0.66 -18.08 -9.12
N PHE A 136 -0.32 -17.75 -9.95
CA PHE A 136 -0.45 -16.40 -10.50
C PHE A 136 -0.80 -15.37 -9.41
N GLU A 137 -1.68 -15.70 -8.46
CA GLU A 137 -2.03 -14.86 -7.30
C GLU A 137 -0.81 -14.58 -6.41
N GLU A 138 -0.03 -15.62 -6.09
CA GLU A 138 1.20 -15.49 -5.31
C GLU A 138 2.23 -14.62 -6.03
N MET A 139 2.44 -14.84 -7.33
CA MET A 139 3.31 -14.01 -8.16
C MET A 139 2.83 -12.55 -8.20
N LYS A 140 1.52 -12.31 -8.28
CA LYS A 140 0.94 -10.95 -8.21
C LYS A 140 1.18 -10.29 -6.85
N THR A 141 1.27 -11.07 -5.79
CA THR A 141 1.54 -10.58 -4.44
C THR A 141 3.03 -10.27 -4.24
N VAL A 142 3.94 -11.09 -4.76
CA VAL A 142 5.41 -10.89 -4.67
C VAL A 142 5.91 -9.85 -5.69
N ALA A 143 5.38 -9.88 -6.91
CA ALA A 143 5.75 -9.02 -8.03
C ALA A 143 4.51 -8.34 -8.65
N PRO A 144 3.97 -7.27 -8.04
CA PRO A 144 2.71 -6.66 -8.48
C PRO A 144 2.72 -6.08 -9.90
N GLY A 145 3.91 -5.78 -10.43
CA GLY A 145 4.09 -5.30 -11.80
C GLY A 145 4.08 -6.41 -12.86
N LEU A 146 4.01 -7.70 -12.48
CA LEU A 146 3.98 -8.81 -13.42
C LEU A 146 2.71 -8.74 -14.28
N SER A 147 2.85 -8.64 -15.59
CA SER A 147 1.70 -8.61 -16.50
C SER A 147 1.11 -10.00 -16.72
N ARG A 148 -0.20 -10.07 -16.94
CA ARG A 148 -0.89 -11.30 -17.36
C ARG A 148 -0.21 -11.90 -18.60
N GLN A 149 0.09 -11.07 -19.59
CA GLN A 149 0.71 -11.53 -20.82
C GLN A 149 2.11 -12.09 -20.59
N GLY A 150 2.91 -11.48 -19.70
CA GLY A 150 4.23 -12.02 -19.34
C GLY A 150 4.14 -13.41 -18.72
N PHE A 151 3.19 -13.61 -17.81
CA PHE A 151 2.94 -14.92 -17.21
C PHE A 151 2.46 -15.96 -18.23
N LEU A 152 1.53 -15.60 -19.12
CA LEU A 152 1.07 -16.53 -20.15
C LEU A 152 2.16 -16.87 -21.17
N ARG A 153 3.01 -15.90 -21.55
CA ARG A 153 4.17 -16.19 -22.41
C ARG A 153 5.14 -17.16 -21.77
N LEU A 154 5.32 -17.12 -20.45
CA LEU A 154 6.10 -18.12 -19.73
C LEU A 154 5.46 -19.52 -19.87
N LEU A 155 4.15 -19.63 -19.72
CA LEU A 155 3.44 -20.91 -19.92
C LEU A 155 3.50 -21.40 -21.37
N GLU A 156 3.42 -20.50 -22.35
CA GLU A 156 3.60 -20.80 -23.78
C GLU A 156 5.02 -21.30 -24.08
N GLN A 157 6.05 -20.66 -23.51
CA GLN A 157 7.44 -21.14 -23.63
C GLN A 157 7.63 -22.53 -23.02
N ARG A 158 7.03 -22.80 -21.85
CA ARG A 158 7.04 -24.16 -21.26
C ARG A 158 6.31 -25.17 -22.14
N THR A 159 5.22 -24.75 -22.78
CA THR A 159 4.48 -25.59 -23.74
C THR A 159 5.42 -26.04 -24.87
N GLU A 160 6.12 -25.11 -25.50
CA GLU A 160 7.08 -25.39 -26.57
C GLU A 160 8.29 -26.22 -26.07
N GLN A 161 8.83 -25.89 -24.90
CA GLN A 161 9.95 -26.62 -24.27
C GLN A 161 9.64 -28.11 -24.11
N PHE A 162 8.39 -28.46 -23.81
CA PHE A 162 7.94 -29.84 -23.63
C PHE A 162 7.29 -30.44 -24.89
N GLY A 163 7.64 -29.93 -26.07
CA GLY A 163 7.26 -30.53 -27.37
C GLY A 163 5.77 -30.37 -27.71
N ARG A 164 5.06 -29.48 -27.00
CA ARG A 164 3.65 -29.16 -27.22
C ARG A 164 3.53 -27.84 -27.98
N SER A 165 2.32 -27.48 -28.39
CA SER A 165 2.08 -26.26 -29.17
C SER A 165 0.75 -25.60 -28.83
N GLY A 166 0.52 -24.41 -29.40
CA GLY A 166 -0.72 -23.66 -29.26
C GLY A 166 -0.61 -22.50 -28.27
N LYS A 167 -1.45 -21.49 -28.51
CA LYS A 167 -1.52 -20.27 -27.68
C LYS A 167 -2.46 -20.44 -26.50
N ILE A 168 -2.27 -19.63 -25.47
CA ILE A 168 -3.18 -19.54 -24.33
C ILE A 168 -4.00 -18.26 -24.44
N HIS A 169 -5.33 -18.40 -24.43
CA HIS A 169 -6.23 -17.25 -24.56
C HIS A 169 -6.22 -16.38 -23.30
N GLY A 170 -5.70 -15.17 -23.45
CA GLY A 170 -5.51 -14.23 -22.35
C GLY A 170 -6.78 -13.80 -21.62
N ASP A 171 -7.84 -13.55 -22.37
CA ASP A 171 -9.10 -13.06 -21.79
C ASP A 171 -9.87 -14.18 -21.09
N ALA A 172 -9.77 -15.41 -21.62
CA ALA A 172 -10.28 -16.61 -20.94
C ALA A 172 -9.56 -16.80 -19.59
N PHE A 173 -8.22 -16.71 -19.58
CA PHE A 173 -7.45 -16.79 -18.35
C PHE A 173 -7.83 -15.69 -17.34
N GLN A 174 -7.92 -14.43 -17.77
CA GLN A 174 -8.25 -13.32 -16.87
C GLN A 174 -9.63 -13.49 -16.22
N ARG A 175 -10.66 -13.84 -17.01
CA ARG A 175 -12.02 -14.02 -16.50
C ARG A 175 -12.08 -15.18 -15.52
N SER A 176 -11.54 -16.35 -15.90
CA SER A 176 -11.52 -17.52 -15.02
C SER A 176 -10.69 -17.30 -13.75
N PHE A 177 -9.58 -16.57 -13.84
CA PHE A 177 -8.77 -16.22 -12.68
C PHE A 177 -9.56 -15.34 -11.69
N VAL A 178 -10.19 -14.27 -12.18
CA VAL A 178 -10.96 -13.36 -11.30
C VAL A 178 -12.16 -14.10 -10.69
N GLU A 179 -12.90 -14.86 -11.50
CA GLU A 179 -14.02 -15.69 -11.05
C GLU A 179 -13.58 -16.67 -9.94
N TYR A 180 -12.48 -17.41 -10.17
CA TYR A 180 -11.91 -18.31 -9.19
C TYR A 180 -11.52 -17.58 -7.89
N THR A 181 -10.80 -16.46 -7.98
CA THR A 181 -10.39 -15.70 -6.78
C THR A 181 -11.59 -15.14 -6.02
N PHE A 182 -12.66 -14.76 -6.71
CA PHE A 182 -13.89 -14.31 -6.07
C PHE A 182 -14.62 -15.47 -5.37
N CYS A 183 -14.69 -16.65 -5.99
CA CYS A 183 -15.23 -17.84 -5.35
C CYS A 183 -14.42 -18.21 -4.09
N GLN A 184 -13.08 -18.15 -4.14
CA GLN A 184 -12.23 -18.37 -2.97
C GLN A 184 -12.52 -17.36 -1.87
N PHE A 185 -12.61 -16.07 -2.21
CA PHE A 185 -12.99 -15.03 -1.25
C PHE A 185 -14.36 -15.32 -0.60
N LEU A 186 -15.36 -15.78 -1.36
CA LEU A 186 -16.67 -16.13 -0.80
C LEU A 186 -16.58 -17.34 0.15
N CYS A 187 -15.79 -18.36 -0.19
CA CYS A 187 -15.52 -19.48 0.70
C CYS A 187 -14.83 -19.04 2.00
N GLU A 188 -13.82 -18.19 1.90
CA GLU A 188 -13.11 -17.61 3.05
C GLU A 188 -14.05 -16.76 3.92
N LYS A 189 -14.95 -15.98 3.30
CA LYS A 189 -15.98 -15.23 4.01
C LYS A 189 -16.97 -16.15 4.73
N MET A 190 -17.38 -17.26 4.12
CA MET A 190 -18.21 -18.28 4.81
C MET A 190 -17.48 -18.93 5.98
N ALA A 191 -16.14 -18.97 5.93
CA ALA A 191 -15.27 -19.39 7.03
C ALA A 191 -14.95 -18.26 8.03
N ASN A 192 -15.65 -17.11 7.96
CA ASN A 192 -15.46 -15.93 8.81
C ASN A 192 -14.05 -15.31 8.74
N VAL A 193 -13.41 -15.37 7.57
CA VAL A 193 -12.15 -14.67 7.32
C VAL A 193 -12.43 -13.21 6.97
N GLU A 194 -11.92 -12.30 7.81
CA GLU A 194 -12.06 -10.86 7.63
C GLU A 194 -10.80 -10.25 6.96
N HIS A 195 -10.82 -10.15 5.62
CA HIS A 195 -9.64 -9.75 4.84
C HIS A 195 -9.18 -8.30 5.04
N PHE A 196 -10.07 -7.40 5.43
CA PHE A 196 -9.81 -5.96 5.55
C PHE A 196 -9.88 -5.46 7.00
N THR A 197 -9.84 -6.39 7.95
CA THR A 197 -9.88 -6.11 9.38
C THR A 197 -8.57 -6.55 10.02
N CYS A 198 -7.94 -5.66 10.78
CA CYS A 198 -6.72 -6.00 11.48
C CYS A 198 -7.04 -6.66 12.84
N PRO A 199 -6.64 -7.93 13.08
CA PRO A 199 -6.97 -8.62 14.32
C PRO A 199 -6.30 -8.02 15.56
N ALA A 200 -5.20 -7.27 15.39
CA ALA A 200 -4.52 -6.60 16.49
C ALA A 200 -5.03 -5.17 16.78
N CYS A 201 -5.90 -4.62 15.94
CA CYS A 201 -6.43 -3.25 16.11
C CYS A 201 -7.95 -3.21 16.31
N THR A 202 -8.64 -4.35 16.27
CA THR A 202 -10.10 -4.37 16.29
C THR A 202 -10.58 -4.89 17.65
N PRO A 203 -11.53 -4.20 18.33
CA PRO A 203 -12.27 -3.02 17.86
C PRO A 203 -11.58 -1.67 18.12
N ASN A 204 -10.51 -1.62 18.94
CA ASN A 204 -9.86 -0.37 19.36
C ASN A 204 -8.59 -0.10 18.55
N MET A 205 -8.71 0.79 17.55
CA MET A 205 -7.63 1.08 16.62
C MET A 205 -6.86 2.33 17.04
N LEU A 206 -5.57 2.16 17.34
CA LEU A 206 -4.75 3.29 17.79
C LEU A 206 -4.62 4.38 16.71
N ALA A 207 -4.33 4.01 15.47
CA ALA A 207 -4.11 4.97 14.39
C ALA A 207 -4.48 4.38 13.02
N VAL A 208 -5.11 5.23 12.20
CA VAL A 208 -5.38 5.01 10.77
C VAL A 208 -4.67 6.09 9.97
N SER A 209 -3.88 5.71 8.98
CA SER A 209 -3.31 6.62 8.00
C SER A 209 -4.10 6.58 6.69
N ALA A 210 -4.42 7.75 6.14
CA ALA A 210 -5.05 7.89 4.83
C ALA A 210 -4.20 8.78 3.92
N ASP A 211 -4.00 8.33 2.68
CA ASP A 211 -3.26 9.07 1.66
C ASP A 211 -3.66 8.66 0.22
N GLY A 212 -3.48 9.60 -0.71
CA GLY A 212 -3.84 9.51 -2.11
C GLY A 212 -2.70 9.01 -3.00
N ASN A 213 -2.87 7.84 -3.62
CA ASN A 213 -1.92 7.32 -4.59
C ASN A 213 -2.27 7.71 -6.03
N ARG A 214 -1.69 8.82 -6.50
CA ARG A 214 -1.86 9.30 -7.89
C ARG A 214 -1.15 8.47 -8.95
N LYS A 215 -0.25 7.55 -8.59
CA LYS A 215 0.40 6.66 -9.57
C LYS A 215 -0.57 5.61 -10.12
N LEU A 216 -1.67 5.36 -9.39
CA LEU A 216 -2.75 4.42 -9.74
C LEU A 216 -3.82 5.01 -10.67
N TYR A 217 -3.51 6.08 -11.42
CA TYR A 217 -4.44 6.60 -12.42
C TYR A 217 -4.85 5.54 -13.46
N ARG A 218 -5.97 5.76 -14.14
CA ARG A 218 -6.42 4.95 -15.29
C ARG A 218 -6.69 5.86 -16.48
N PHE A 219 -6.21 5.44 -17.64
CA PHE A 219 -6.45 6.18 -18.88
C PHE A 219 -7.93 6.10 -19.29
N GLN A 220 -8.41 7.17 -19.91
CA GLN A 220 -9.72 7.20 -20.53
C GLN A 220 -9.77 6.15 -21.66
N HIS A 221 -10.54 5.10 -21.43
CA HIS A 221 -10.79 4.01 -22.36
C HIS A 221 -12.28 3.69 -22.36
N SER A 222 -12.72 2.84 -23.29
CA SER A 222 -14.13 2.42 -23.37
C SER A 222 -14.64 1.95 -22.00
N LYS A 223 -15.79 2.51 -21.59
CA LYS A 223 -16.52 2.05 -20.40
C LYS A 223 -16.94 0.60 -20.68
N GLY A 224 -16.20 -0.36 -20.13
CA GLY A 224 -16.70 -1.74 -20.05
C GLY A 224 -18.05 -1.73 -19.34
N SER A 225 -18.98 -2.59 -19.75
CA SER A 225 -20.35 -2.68 -19.20
C SER A 225 -20.46 -3.60 -17.99
N GLU A 226 -19.38 -4.28 -17.61
CA GLU A 226 -19.37 -5.25 -16.51
C GLU A 226 -19.08 -4.53 -15.20
N GLU A 227 -19.86 -4.85 -14.16
CA GLU A 227 -19.58 -4.47 -12.78
C GLU A 227 -18.43 -5.34 -12.22
N PRO A 228 -17.63 -4.85 -11.26
CA PRO A 228 -16.59 -5.63 -10.63
C PRO A 228 -17.19 -6.73 -9.74
N TYR A 229 -16.56 -7.91 -9.71
CA TYR A 229 -16.93 -8.96 -8.76
C TYR A 229 -16.77 -8.51 -7.31
N PHE A 230 -15.72 -7.73 -7.04
CA PHE A 230 -15.37 -7.26 -5.69
C PHE A 230 -15.96 -5.88 -5.34
N GLU A 231 -17.09 -5.50 -5.95
CA GLU A 231 -17.70 -4.18 -5.75
C GLU A 231 -17.92 -3.87 -4.25
N GLY A 232 -17.43 -2.72 -3.79
CA GLY A 232 -17.65 -2.25 -2.43
C GLY A 232 -16.87 -3.00 -1.35
N ILE A 233 -16.09 -4.04 -1.68
CA ILE A 233 -15.32 -4.82 -0.69
C ILE A 233 -14.13 -4.00 -0.20
N PHE A 234 -13.10 -3.85 -1.05
CA PHE A 234 -11.94 -2.98 -0.76
C PHE A 234 -12.20 -1.54 -1.19
N ILE A 235 -12.52 -1.36 -2.48
CA ILE A 235 -12.77 -0.06 -3.09
C ILE A 235 -14.26 0.27 -2.91
N ALA A 236 -14.55 1.41 -2.28
CA ALA A 236 -15.90 1.89 -2.09
C ALA A 236 -16.64 2.09 -3.43
N LYS A 237 -17.96 1.99 -3.41
CA LYS A 237 -18.77 2.19 -4.61
C LYS A 237 -18.67 3.64 -5.06
N ASP A 238 -18.48 3.85 -6.35
CA ASP A 238 -18.25 5.22 -6.84
C ASP A 238 -19.49 6.10 -6.69
N VAL A 239 -20.70 5.51 -6.68
CA VAL A 239 -21.94 6.24 -6.41
C VAL A 239 -21.91 6.85 -5.01
N ASP A 240 -21.58 6.07 -3.98
CA ASP A 240 -21.52 6.51 -2.58
C ASP A 240 -20.48 7.63 -2.40
N VAL A 241 -19.30 7.45 -3.00
CA VAL A 241 -18.22 8.45 -2.97
C VAL A 241 -18.63 9.72 -3.73
N SER A 242 -19.25 9.59 -4.90
CA SER A 242 -19.67 10.74 -5.71
C SER A 242 -20.75 11.56 -5.02
N SER A 243 -21.77 10.91 -4.46
CA SER A 243 -22.85 11.56 -3.71
C SER A 243 -22.29 12.27 -2.47
N PHE A 244 -21.37 11.63 -1.74
CA PHE A 244 -20.72 12.27 -0.59
C PHE A 244 -19.89 13.49 -1.01
N VAL A 245 -19.11 13.39 -2.09
CA VAL A 245 -18.31 14.53 -2.59
C VAL A 245 -19.22 15.69 -3.03
N GLU A 246 -20.36 15.42 -3.64
CA GLU A 246 -21.35 16.43 -4.04
C GLU A 246 -22.01 17.09 -2.83
N GLU A 247 -22.38 16.30 -1.82
CA GLU A 247 -22.93 16.78 -0.55
C GLU A 247 -21.95 17.73 0.14
N ILE A 248 -20.68 17.30 0.32
CA ILE A 248 -19.62 18.11 0.91
C ILE A 248 -19.45 19.44 0.15
N ARG A 249 -19.46 19.41 -1.18
CA ARG A 249 -19.33 20.62 -2.01
C ARG A 249 -20.50 21.56 -1.90
N SER A 250 -21.72 21.04 -1.72
CA SER A 250 -22.91 21.87 -1.54
C SER A 250 -22.87 22.70 -0.26
N LYS A 251 -22.13 22.23 0.75
CA LYS A 251 -21.97 22.86 2.07
C LYS A 251 -20.67 23.65 2.22
N ALA A 252 -19.61 23.25 1.52
CA ALA A 252 -18.31 23.88 1.57
C ALA A 252 -18.30 25.22 0.81
N LYS A 253 -18.05 26.33 1.52
CA LYS A 253 -17.75 27.63 0.89
C LYS A 253 -16.29 27.60 0.42
N SER A 254 -16.08 27.45 -0.90
CA SER A 254 -14.74 27.42 -1.50
C SER A 254 -13.93 28.65 -1.09
N THR A 255 -12.89 28.45 -0.29
CA THR A 255 -11.98 29.54 0.09
C THR A 255 -10.78 29.56 -0.87
N PRO A 256 -10.53 30.64 -1.63
CA PRO A 256 -9.38 30.71 -2.52
C PRO A 256 -8.08 30.73 -1.70
N GLY A 257 -7.21 29.74 -1.90
CA GLY A 257 -5.88 29.73 -1.28
C GLY A 257 -4.98 28.66 -1.89
N LYS A 258 -3.68 28.96 -2.03
CA LYS A 258 -2.69 27.90 -2.30
C LYS A 258 -2.59 27.05 -1.04
N GLY A 259 -2.87 25.75 -1.15
CA GLY A 259 -2.78 24.76 -0.07
C GLY A 259 -1.33 24.49 0.36
N THR A 260 -0.56 25.52 0.69
CA THR A 260 0.83 25.42 1.15
C THR A 260 0.89 25.63 2.65
N CYS A 261 1.75 24.84 3.32
CA CYS A 261 2.11 25.03 4.72
C CYS A 261 3.58 25.49 4.79
N GLY A 262 3.84 26.62 5.45
CA GLY A 262 5.18 27.21 5.56
C GLY A 262 5.79 27.68 4.24
N ALA A 263 7.11 27.87 4.22
CA ALA A 263 7.89 28.35 3.06
C ALA A 263 8.18 27.27 2.00
N THR A 264 7.53 26.10 2.08
CA THR A 264 7.77 25.01 1.14
C THR A 264 6.83 25.09 -0.07
N GLN A 265 7.38 24.81 -1.26
CA GLN A 265 6.67 24.86 -2.55
C GLN A 265 5.86 23.58 -2.87
N TRP A 266 5.71 22.64 -1.93
CA TRP A 266 5.01 21.38 -2.18
C TRP A 266 3.50 21.60 -2.26
N SER A 267 2.89 21.11 -3.34
CA SER A 267 1.43 21.19 -3.51
C SER A 267 0.75 20.13 -2.67
N ALA A 268 0.02 20.54 -1.62
CA ALA A 268 -0.82 19.64 -0.84
C ALA A 268 -2.18 19.40 -1.52
N ALA A 269 -2.92 18.42 -0.98
CA ALA A 269 -4.34 18.22 -1.27
C ALA A 269 -5.15 19.50 -1.01
N ARG A 270 -6.26 19.66 -1.73
CA ARG A 270 -7.05 20.91 -1.76
C ARG A 270 -8.50 20.66 -1.36
N GLU A 271 -9.24 21.72 -1.11
CA GLU A 271 -10.69 21.61 -0.90
C GLU A 271 -11.40 21.18 -2.21
N THR A 272 -10.90 21.68 -3.36
CA THR A 272 -11.41 21.34 -4.68
C THR A 272 -10.29 21.11 -5.69
N ALA A 273 -10.54 20.21 -6.63
CA ALA A 273 -9.68 19.94 -7.77
C ALA A 273 -10.51 19.83 -9.06
N ARG A 274 -9.91 20.29 -10.18
CA ARG A 274 -10.43 20.05 -11.53
C ARG A 274 -10.04 18.64 -11.97
N ARG A 275 -10.89 18.03 -12.78
CA ARG A 275 -10.60 16.74 -13.40
C ARG A 275 -9.54 16.90 -14.47
N ALA A 276 -8.55 16.01 -14.48
CA ALA A 276 -7.52 15.92 -15.49
C ALA A 276 -8.12 15.48 -16.83
N SER A 277 -7.62 16.03 -17.93
CA SER A 277 -7.98 15.56 -19.27
C SER A 277 -7.36 14.19 -19.51
N LYS A 278 -8.08 13.30 -20.22
CA LYS A 278 -7.62 11.95 -20.65
C LYS A 278 -7.50 10.90 -19.54
N LEU A 279 -7.86 11.20 -18.30
CA LEU A 279 -7.91 10.25 -17.19
C LEU A 279 -9.34 10.02 -16.75
N ASP A 280 -9.72 8.75 -16.63
CA ASP A 280 -11.00 8.41 -16.03
C ASP A 280 -10.90 8.51 -14.50
N GLU A 281 -9.95 7.79 -13.90
CA GLU A 281 -9.53 7.86 -12.50
C GLU A 281 -8.13 8.50 -12.42
N GLU A 282 -7.95 9.45 -11.50
CA GLU A 282 -6.68 10.14 -11.24
C GLU A 282 -5.81 9.44 -10.19
N GLY A 283 -6.33 8.41 -9.51
CA GLY A 283 -5.61 7.63 -8.52
C GLY A 283 -6.52 6.85 -7.59
N LEU A 284 -5.97 6.42 -6.45
CA LEU A 284 -6.68 5.67 -5.41
C LEU A 284 -6.32 6.26 -4.04
N GLU A 285 -7.32 6.66 -3.26
CA GLU A 285 -7.13 7.02 -1.84
C GLU A 285 -7.25 5.74 -1.01
N VAL A 286 -6.34 5.53 -0.06
CA VAL A 286 -6.29 4.30 0.73
C VAL A 286 -6.12 4.61 2.21
N ALA A 287 -6.87 3.92 3.06
CA ALA A 287 -6.73 3.94 4.50
C ALA A 287 -6.12 2.64 5.04
N VAL A 288 -5.16 2.78 5.95
CA VAL A 288 -4.28 1.70 6.45
C VAL A 288 -4.10 1.85 7.95
N CYS A 289 -4.13 0.75 8.71
CA CYS A 289 -3.86 0.79 10.15
C CYS A 289 -2.35 0.87 10.47
N ARG A 290 -1.99 1.14 11.72
CA ARG A 290 -0.60 1.11 12.24
C ARG A 290 0.19 -0.19 12.01
N HIS A 291 -0.49 -1.31 11.76
CA HIS A 291 0.18 -2.58 11.41
C HIS A 291 0.42 -2.75 9.91
N GLY A 292 0.01 -1.77 9.10
CA GLY A 292 0.13 -1.80 7.65
C GLY A 292 -0.92 -2.69 6.97
N VAL A 293 -2.03 -3.01 7.65
CA VAL A 293 -3.18 -3.70 7.06
C VAL A 293 -4.05 -2.66 6.35
N ILE A 294 -4.35 -2.92 5.08
CA ILE A 294 -5.24 -2.12 4.24
C ILE A 294 -6.68 -2.30 4.76
N LEU A 295 -7.40 -1.21 5.00
CA LEU A 295 -8.75 -1.25 5.55
C LEU A 295 -9.79 -0.95 4.47
N LYS A 296 -9.62 0.17 3.78
CA LYS A 296 -10.57 0.63 2.75
C LYS A 296 -9.86 1.52 1.74
N GLY A 297 -10.38 1.59 0.53
CA GLY A 297 -9.95 2.58 -0.45
C GLY A 297 -11.11 3.12 -1.27
N LEU A 298 -10.83 4.14 -2.08
CA LEU A 298 -11.78 4.70 -3.04
C LEU A 298 -11.06 5.19 -4.29
N ASN A 299 -11.77 5.22 -5.42
CA ASN A 299 -11.26 5.80 -6.65
C ASN A 299 -11.31 7.32 -6.60
N MET A 300 -10.22 7.97 -7.02
CA MET A 300 -10.18 9.43 -7.17
C MET A 300 -10.57 9.80 -8.60
N TYR A 301 -11.65 10.57 -8.79
CA TYR A 301 -12.14 11.03 -10.11
C TYR A 301 -11.71 12.46 -10.48
N ARG A 302 -11.01 13.09 -9.56
CA ARG A 302 -10.42 14.42 -9.61
C ARG A 302 -9.27 14.39 -8.62
N GLY A 303 -8.27 15.27 -8.76
CA GLY A 303 -7.08 15.30 -7.90
C GLY A 303 -7.37 15.26 -6.40
N GLU A 304 -6.33 15.16 -5.58
CA GLU A 304 -6.45 15.01 -4.12
C GLU A 304 -7.31 16.11 -3.49
N ILE A 305 -8.50 15.73 -3.03
CA ILE A 305 -9.44 16.60 -2.33
C ILE A 305 -9.71 16.11 -0.92
N PHE A 306 -9.95 17.02 0.04
CA PHE A 306 -10.23 16.67 1.43
C PHE A 306 -11.45 15.76 1.63
N ALA A 307 -12.40 15.75 0.68
CA ALA A 307 -13.56 14.87 0.73
C ALA A 307 -13.21 13.37 0.67
N TYR A 308 -12.08 12.99 0.05
CA TYR A 308 -11.66 11.59 -0.03
C TYR A 308 -11.19 11.01 1.31
N PRO A 309 -10.18 11.59 2.01
CA PRO A 309 -9.82 11.13 3.34
C PRO A 309 -10.97 11.32 4.32
N LEU A 310 -11.85 12.30 4.13
CA LEU A 310 -13.04 12.46 4.97
C LEU A 310 -14.06 11.32 4.80
N PHE A 311 -14.30 10.86 3.57
CA PHE A 311 -15.14 9.70 3.31
C PHE A 311 -14.59 8.45 4.01
N LEU A 312 -13.28 8.19 3.87
CA LEU A 312 -12.64 7.05 4.53
C LEU A 312 -12.68 7.16 6.06
N GLN A 313 -12.50 8.37 6.62
CA GLN A 313 -12.62 8.61 8.05
C GLN A 313 -14.03 8.27 8.55
N LYS A 314 -15.06 8.71 7.82
CA LYS A 314 -16.47 8.45 8.15
C LYS A 314 -16.79 6.96 8.15
N GLU A 315 -16.40 6.25 7.10
CA GLU A 315 -16.65 4.81 6.95
C GLU A 315 -15.96 3.99 8.06
N LEU A 316 -14.70 4.34 8.38
CA LEU A 316 -13.92 3.58 9.37
C LEU A 316 -14.31 3.91 10.81
N GLN A 317 -14.81 5.12 11.08
CA GLN A 317 -15.35 5.49 12.39
C GLN A 317 -16.59 4.66 12.74
N ALA A 318 -17.44 4.37 11.76
CA ALA A 318 -18.63 3.55 11.97
C ALA A 318 -18.26 2.08 12.31
N ALA A 319 -17.11 1.62 11.83
CA ALA A 319 -16.66 0.24 11.99
C ALA A 319 -15.76 0.00 13.21
N THR A 320 -15.00 1.01 13.65
CA THR A 320 -13.94 0.84 14.67
C THR A 320 -13.78 2.09 15.54
N ASN A 321 -13.30 1.89 16.78
CA ASN A 321 -12.96 2.99 17.67
C ASN A 321 -11.53 3.47 17.39
N ILE A 322 -11.39 4.52 16.58
CA ILE A 322 -10.09 5.05 16.14
C ILE A 322 -9.64 6.19 17.07
N HIS A 323 -8.41 6.13 17.57
CA HIS A 323 -7.87 7.20 18.41
C HIS A 323 -7.17 8.31 17.61
N PHE A 324 -6.32 7.96 16.64
CA PHE A 324 -5.61 8.93 15.78
C PHE A 324 -5.97 8.77 14.31
N TYR A 325 -6.18 9.90 13.62
CA TYR A 325 -6.33 9.95 12.18
C TYR A 325 -5.13 10.64 11.54
N CYS A 326 -4.30 9.85 10.85
CA CYS A 326 -3.04 10.27 10.29
C CYS A 326 -3.19 10.74 8.84
N THR A 327 -2.83 12.00 8.57
CA THR A 327 -2.77 12.54 7.21
C THR A 327 -1.63 13.55 7.10
N ASP A 328 -1.00 13.64 5.94
CA ASP A 328 0.11 14.58 5.69
C ASP A 328 -0.34 16.04 5.59
N ILE A 329 -1.65 16.23 5.58
CA ILE A 329 -2.32 17.52 5.47
C ILE A 329 -3.09 17.86 6.74
N SER A 330 -2.80 17.19 7.88
CA SER A 330 -3.56 17.32 9.13
C SER A 330 -3.79 18.79 9.54
N CYS A 331 -2.80 19.66 9.36
CA CYS A 331 -2.89 21.09 9.68
C CYS A 331 -3.92 21.88 8.84
N LYS A 332 -4.33 21.36 7.68
CA LYS A 332 -5.36 21.97 6.81
C LYS A 332 -6.66 21.16 6.84
N TYR A 333 -6.53 19.85 6.89
CA TYR A 333 -7.64 18.91 6.95
C TYR A 333 -8.46 19.05 8.25
N TRP A 334 -7.80 19.16 9.41
CA TRP A 334 -8.53 19.22 10.68
C TRP A 334 -9.36 20.50 10.87
N PRO A 335 -8.82 21.70 10.60
CA PRO A 335 -9.64 22.92 10.63
C PRO A 335 -10.77 22.90 9.60
N TYR A 336 -10.56 22.24 8.45
CA TYR A 336 -11.61 22.01 7.46
C TYR A 336 -12.71 21.10 8.03
N LEU A 337 -12.37 19.98 8.65
CA LEU A 337 -13.33 19.07 9.30
C LEU A 337 -14.14 19.79 10.38
N GLN A 338 -13.50 20.59 11.23
CA GLN A 338 -14.18 21.39 12.26
C GLN A 338 -15.20 22.37 11.67
N LYS A 339 -14.88 23.01 10.54
CA LYS A 339 -15.83 23.90 9.83
C LYS A 339 -16.97 23.09 9.21
N MET A 340 -16.65 21.94 8.61
CA MET A 340 -17.65 21.07 7.99
C MET A 340 -18.61 20.50 9.03
N SER A 341 -18.15 20.10 10.21
CA SER A 341 -19.02 19.58 11.28
C SER A 341 -20.04 20.59 11.81
N VAL A 342 -19.78 21.90 11.66
CA VAL A 342 -20.79 22.93 11.98
C VAL A 342 -21.91 22.93 10.95
N SER A 343 -21.59 22.78 9.66
CA SER A 343 -22.57 22.74 8.56
C SER A 343 -23.22 21.37 8.37
N MET A 344 -22.57 20.31 8.85
CA MET A 344 -22.93 18.89 8.74
C MET A 344 -22.71 18.22 10.10
N PRO A 345 -23.65 18.37 11.04
CA PRO A 345 -23.53 17.87 12.41
C PRO A 345 -23.20 16.38 12.52
N GLU A 346 -23.59 15.58 11.54
CA GLU A 346 -23.29 14.15 11.41
C GLU A 346 -21.79 13.84 11.31
N LEU A 347 -20.95 14.82 10.97
CA LEU A 347 -19.48 14.68 10.97
C LEU A 347 -18.84 14.97 12.33
N SER A 348 -19.59 15.49 13.30
CA SER A 348 -19.08 15.82 14.64
C SER A 348 -18.43 14.63 15.37
N PRO A 349 -18.94 13.38 15.28
CA PRO A 349 -18.28 12.22 15.89
C PRO A 349 -16.85 12.00 15.38
N LEU A 350 -16.52 12.45 14.16
CA LEU A 350 -15.17 12.31 13.60
C LEU A 350 -14.13 13.16 14.35
N LEU A 351 -14.57 14.23 15.02
CA LEU A 351 -13.73 15.10 15.85
C LEU A 351 -13.32 14.46 17.20
N GLN A 352 -13.88 13.31 17.55
CA GLN A 352 -13.44 12.54 18.73
C GLN A 352 -12.06 11.91 18.52
N MET A 353 -11.70 11.64 17.26
CA MET A 353 -10.35 11.24 16.90
C MET A 353 -9.39 12.41 17.11
N ARG A 354 -8.10 12.13 17.27
CA ARG A 354 -7.05 13.15 17.31
C ARG A 354 -6.36 13.26 15.94
N PRO A 355 -6.10 14.48 15.45
CA PRO A 355 -5.34 14.67 14.23
C PRO A 355 -3.91 14.18 14.44
N PHE A 356 -3.30 13.56 13.43
CA PHE A 356 -1.93 13.09 13.53
C PHE A 356 -1.17 13.40 12.24
N LEU A 357 -0.23 14.35 12.30
CA LEU A 357 0.71 14.56 11.22
C LEU A 357 1.84 13.54 11.36
N SER A 358 2.12 12.81 10.27
CA SER A 358 3.17 11.81 10.25
C SER A 358 4.50 12.39 10.73
N VAL A 359 5.28 11.60 11.48
CA VAL A 359 6.55 12.04 12.10
C VAL A 359 7.56 12.50 11.05
N MET A 360 7.60 11.86 9.88
CA MET A 360 8.52 12.26 8.80
C MET A 360 7.95 13.46 8.03
N HIS A 361 6.68 13.42 7.64
CA HIS A 361 6.06 14.54 6.93
C HIS A 361 6.02 15.83 7.74
N ALA A 362 5.86 15.76 9.07
CA ALA A 362 5.90 16.93 9.94
C ALA A 362 7.18 17.77 9.78
N LYS A 363 8.31 17.13 9.43
CA LYS A 363 9.60 17.82 9.17
C LYS A 363 9.60 18.69 7.90
N ALA A 364 8.63 18.49 7.02
CA ALA A 364 8.43 19.30 5.82
C ALA A 364 7.45 20.47 6.07
N HIS A 365 6.78 20.52 7.22
CA HIS A 365 5.87 21.60 7.60
C HIS A 365 6.62 22.69 8.39
N SER A 366 5.92 23.78 8.73
CA SER A 366 6.45 24.79 9.64
C SER A 366 6.74 24.20 11.03
N THR A 367 7.67 24.79 11.77
CA THR A 367 8.01 24.35 13.13
C THR A 367 6.78 24.34 14.05
N LYS A 368 5.90 25.35 13.96
CA LYS A 368 4.61 25.35 14.69
C LYS A 368 3.76 24.13 14.33
N CYS A 369 3.66 23.80 13.04
CA CYS A 369 2.89 22.64 12.62
C CYS A 369 3.51 21.33 13.11
N GLU A 370 4.83 21.22 13.15
CA GLU A 370 5.50 20.07 13.75
C GLU A 370 5.16 19.94 15.25
N ILE A 371 5.20 21.05 15.99
CA ILE A 371 4.91 21.04 17.43
C ILE A 371 3.46 20.64 17.70
N VAL A 372 2.51 21.25 16.99
CA VAL A 372 1.06 21.07 17.22
C VAL A 372 0.56 19.72 16.69
N TRP A 373 0.89 19.38 15.44
CA TRP A 373 0.23 18.27 14.75
C TRP A 373 1.07 17.00 14.71
N SER A 374 2.40 17.05 14.92
CA SER A 374 3.21 15.83 14.83
C SER A 374 2.80 14.82 15.89
N GLY A 375 2.53 13.59 15.47
CA GLY A 375 2.21 12.51 16.39
C GLY A 375 3.32 12.19 17.39
N ARG A 376 4.58 12.58 17.10
CA ARG A 376 5.70 12.45 18.05
C ARG A 376 5.47 13.24 19.34
N ASN A 377 4.73 14.33 19.26
CA ASN A 377 4.51 15.26 20.37
C ASN A 377 3.15 15.02 21.05
N GLN A 378 2.41 13.98 20.66
CA GLN A 378 1.08 13.68 21.17
C GLN A 378 1.08 12.50 22.14
N GLU A 379 0.45 12.70 23.28
CA GLU A 379 0.28 11.65 24.28
C GLU A 379 -0.63 10.53 23.74
N GLY A 380 -0.27 9.28 24.02
CA GLY A 380 -0.97 8.09 23.54
C GLY A 380 -0.50 7.60 22.16
N ALA A 381 0.18 8.43 21.36
CA ALA A 381 0.69 8.02 20.05
C ALA A 381 1.75 6.91 20.11
N GLY A 382 2.52 6.86 21.21
CA GLY A 382 3.64 5.95 21.37
C GLY A 382 4.65 6.07 20.22
N ALA A 383 5.18 4.93 19.77
CA ALA A 383 6.12 4.89 18.63
C ALA A 383 5.42 4.84 17.26
N THR A 384 4.20 5.34 17.13
CA THR A 384 3.50 5.43 15.83
C THR A 384 4.20 6.41 14.91
N ALA A 385 4.43 6.00 13.66
CA ALA A 385 5.08 6.86 12.68
C ALA A 385 4.05 7.65 11.86
N GLY A 386 2.94 7.01 11.45
CA GLY A 386 1.96 7.59 10.52
C GLY A 386 2.32 7.34 9.04
N GLU A 387 3.36 6.55 8.77
CA GLU A 387 3.96 6.28 7.44
C GLU A 387 3.50 4.94 6.83
N GLU A 388 2.61 4.22 7.50
CA GLU A 388 2.17 2.89 7.09
C GLU A 388 1.44 2.91 5.74
N VAL A 389 0.71 3.99 5.45
CA VAL A 389 0.04 4.19 4.15
C VAL A 389 1.05 4.37 3.02
N GLU A 390 2.19 5.01 3.25
CA GLU A 390 3.24 5.19 2.24
C GLU A 390 3.91 3.86 1.86
N MET A 391 4.06 2.95 2.84
CA MET A 391 4.51 1.59 2.55
C MET A 391 3.53 0.82 1.65
N VAL A 392 2.23 0.97 1.92
CA VAL A 392 1.17 0.38 1.10
C VAL A 392 1.14 1.03 -0.28
N ASN A 393 1.24 2.36 -0.36
CA ASN A 393 1.26 3.10 -1.61
C ASN A 393 2.47 2.72 -2.46
N SER A 394 3.63 2.46 -1.85
CA SER A 394 4.80 1.89 -2.54
C SER A 394 4.52 0.51 -3.16
N PHE A 395 3.78 -0.36 -2.46
CA PHE A 395 3.33 -1.64 -3.00
C PHE A 395 2.31 -1.47 -4.14
N LEU A 396 1.21 -0.75 -3.89
CA LEU A 396 0.12 -0.55 -4.84
C LEU A 396 0.54 0.23 -6.09
N SER A 397 1.51 1.14 -5.97
CA SER A 397 2.08 1.86 -7.11
C SER A 397 2.67 0.93 -8.17
N ARG A 398 3.17 -0.24 -7.77
CA ARG A 398 3.71 -1.24 -8.71
C ARG A 398 2.59 -1.93 -9.50
N CYS A 399 1.39 -2.06 -8.93
CA CYS A 399 0.22 -2.59 -9.63
C CYS A 399 -0.16 -1.70 -10.83
N ALA A 400 0.09 -0.39 -10.73
CA ALA A 400 -0.23 0.59 -11.76
C ALA A 400 0.37 0.26 -13.14
N LEU A 401 1.48 -0.47 -13.19
CA LEU A 401 2.10 -0.91 -14.45
C LEU A 401 1.18 -1.83 -15.28
N THR A 402 0.24 -2.51 -14.63
CA THR A 402 -0.67 -3.46 -15.29
C THR A 402 -2.14 -3.02 -15.26
N THR A 403 -2.51 -2.09 -14.38
CA THR A 403 -3.91 -1.70 -14.18
C THR A 403 -4.35 -0.42 -14.91
N LYS A 404 -3.40 0.41 -15.38
CA LYS A 404 -3.68 1.71 -16.05
C LYS A 404 -4.54 1.63 -17.31
N PHE A 405 -4.50 0.49 -18.00
CA PHE A 405 -5.21 0.24 -19.26
C PHE A 405 -6.33 -0.78 -19.13
N MET A 406 -6.55 -1.32 -17.92
CA MET A 406 -7.65 -2.26 -17.68
C MET A 406 -8.99 -1.52 -17.79
N THR A 407 -10.08 -2.26 -18.01
CA THR A 407 -11.42 -1.72 -17.76
C THR A 407 -11.56 -1.39 -16.28
N LYS A 408 -12.52 -0.51 -15.95
CA LYS A 408 -12.79 -0.12 -14.55
C LYS A 408 -13.06 -1.33 -13.65
N SER A 409 -13.95 -2.23 -14.07
CA SER A 409 -14.29 -3.45 -13.30
C SER A 409 -13.05 -4.33 -13.08
N ALA A 410 -12.34 -4.70 -14.16
CA ALA A 410 -11.13 -5.52 -14.06
C ALA A 410 -10.04 -4.89 -13.21
N ARG A 411 -9.89 -3.55 -13.26
CA ARG A 411 -8.96 -2.80 -12.40
C ARG A 411 -9.36 -2.93 -10.93
N ASN A 412 -10.63 -2.72 -10.60
CA ASN A 412 -11.12 -2.80 -9.22
C ASN A 412 -10.95 -4.21 -8.63
N ASP A 413 -11.28 -5.24 -9.41
CA ASP A 413 -11.10 -6.64 -9.01
C ASP A 413 -9.62 -6.95 -8.78
N MET A 414 -8.74 -6.61 -9.73
CA MET A 414 -7.31 -6.85 -9.57
C MET A 414 -6.69 -6.10 -8.40
N LEU A 415 -7.06 -4.84 -8.17
CA LEU A 415 -6.58 -4.09 -7.02
C LEU A 415 -7.06 -4.70 -5.70
N THR A 416 -8.28 -5.24 -5.67
CA THR A 416 -8.81 -5.96 -4.50
C THR A 416 -8.04 -7.25 -4.25
N VAL A 417 -7.77 -8.05 -5.28
CA VAL A 417 -6.93 -9.25 -5.17
C VAL A 417 -5.53 -8.90 -4.64
N HIS A 418 -4.90 -7.84 -5.15
CA HIS A 418 -3.61 -7.37 -4.64
C HIS A 418 -3.69 -6.94 -3.16
N ALA A 419 -4.76 -6.27 -2.76
CA ALA A 419 -4.95 -5.82 -1.37
C ALA A 419 -5.18 -7.00 -0.42
N ILE A 420 -5.97 -8.02 -0.83
CA ILE A 420 -6.16 -9.27 -0.09
C ILE A 420 -4.82 -9.98 0.11
N GLY A 421 -4.03 -10.16 -0.96
CA GLY A 421 -2.71 -10.80 -0.86
C GLY A 421 -1.73 -10.03 0.01
N TRP A 422 -1.76 -8.69 -0.01
CA TRP A 422 -0.98 -7.86 0.91
C TRP A 422 -1.40 -8.09 2.37
N ASN A 423 -2.70 -8.04 2.67
CA ASN A 423 -3.23 -8.21 4.01
C ASN A 423 -3.00 -9.62 4.56
N ARG A 424 -3.14 -10.67 3.74
CA ARG A 424 -2.84 -12.05 4.13
C ARG A 424 -1.40 -12.16 4.64
N ARG A 425 -0.42 -11.64 3.91
CA ARG A 425 0.98 -11.58 4.38
C ARG A 425 1.18 -10.77 5.66
N LYS A 426 0.40 -9.69 5.84
CA LYS A 426 0.45 -8.90 7.07
C LYS A 426 -0.09 -9.68 8.26
N HIS A 427 -1.16 -10.43 8.07
CA HIS A 427 -1.76 -11.29 9.09
C HIS A 427 -0.80 -12.43 9.47
N ASP A 428 -0.27 -13.15 8.48
CA ASP A 428 0.66 -14.27 8.70
C ASP A 428 1.91 -13.83 9.49
N GLY A 429 2.46 -12.65 9.17
CA GLY A 429 3.63 -12.09 9.85
C GLY A 429 3.34 -11.27 11.11
N LEU A 430 2.07 -11.10 11.50
CA LEU A 430 1.68 -10.11 12.51
C LEU A 430 2.30 -10.41 13.87
N HIS A 431 2.26 -11.66 14.30
CA HIS A 431 2.80 -12.10 15.60
C HIS A 431 4.32 -11.83 15.73
N LEU A 432 5.08 -12.08 14.66
CA LEU A 432 6.51 -11.75 14.60
C LEU A 432 6.74 -10.24 14.61
N ALA A 433 5.93 -9.47 13.88
CA ALA A 433 6.06 -8.02 13.85
C ALA A 433 5.76 -7.39 15.22
N LEU A 434 4.71 -7.84 15.91
CA LEU A 434 4.29 -7.32 17.21
C LEU A 434 5.29 -7.65 18.33
N SER A 435 5.74 -8.90 18.42
CA SER A 435 6.74 -9.32 19.41
C SER A 435 8.05 -8.55 19.27
N ASN A 436 8.56 -8.41 18.04
CA ASN A 436 9.76 -7.62 17.77
C ASN A 436 9.56 -6.13 18.10
N ARG A 437 8.40 -5.55 17.76
CA ARG A 437 8.08 -4.16 18.09
C ARG A 437 7.99 -3.95 19.61
N TYR A 438 7.42 -4.89 20.35
CA TYR A 438 7.33 -4.82 21.82
C TYR A 438 8.72 -4.75 22.45
N VAL A 439 9.58 -5.73 22.17
CA VAL A 439 10.95 -5.78 22.73
C VAL A 439 11.74 -4.53 22.38
N LYS A 440 11.65 -4.06 21.13
CA LYS A 440 12.32 -2.82 20.69
C LYS A 440 11.78 -1.59 21.42
N THR A 441 10.47 -1.53 21.67
CA THR A 441 9.83 -0.38 22.30
C THR A 441 10.15 -0.31 23.78
N VAL A 442 10.14 -1.43 24.51
CA VAL A 442 10.50 -1.48 25.94
C VAL A 442 11.93 -0.98 26.15
N ARG A 443 12.90 -1.55 25.42
CA ARG A 443 14.31 -1.13 25.50
C ARG A 443 14.51 0.36 25.16
N LYS A 444 13.77 0.85 24.17
CA LYS A 444 13.85 2.26 23.78
C LYS A 444 13.23 3.16 24.84
N ALA A 445 12.11 2.76 25.45
CA ALA A 445 11.48 3.53 26.52
C ALA A 445 12.43 3.69 27.70
N GLU A 446 13.03 2.58 28.17
CA GLU A 446 14.05 2.60 29.24
C GLU A 446 15.23 3.53 28.91
N ALA A 447 15.77 3.42 27.69
CA ALA A 447 16.90 4.24 27.26
C ALA A 447 16.57 5.74 27.17
N GLU A 448 15.39 6.10 26.65
CA GLU A 448 14.96 7.50 26.55
C GLU A 448 14.59 8.08 27.92
N SER A 449 14.01 7.29 28.83
CA SER A 449 13.78 7.69 30.22
C SER A 449 15.11 8.02 30.92
N GLN A 450 16.09 7.13 30.83
CA GLN A 450 17.41 7.39 31.43
C GLN A 450 18.10 8.60 30.81
N ARG A 451 17.95 8.80 29.50
CA ARG A 451 18.48 9.96 28.79
C ARG A 451 17.83 11.26 29.29
N LEU A 452 16.52 11.26 29.48
CA LEU A 452 15.80 12.44 30.00
C LEU A 452 16.25 12.77 31.42
N GLU A 453 16.35 11.78 32.31
CA GLU A 453 16.86 11.98 33.68
C GLU A 453 18.28 12.57 33.71
N ASN A 454 19.17 12.05 32.86
CA ASN A 454 20.53 12.55 32.76
C ASN A 454 20.55 13.99 32.26
N LEU A 455 19.77 14.31 31.22
CA LEU A 455 19.66 15.67 30.69
C LEU A 455 19.08 16.63 31.73
N SER A 456 18.07 16.21 32.48
CA SER A 456 17.49 17.01 33.57
C SER A 456 18.51 17.30 34.66
N ARG A 457 19.33 16.30 35.03
CA ARG A 457 20.42 16.47 36.01
C ARG A 457 21.51 17.40 35.50
N GLU A 458 21.94 17.23 34.24
CA GLU A 458 22.97 18.05 33.59
C GLU A 458 22.56 19.52 33.48
N LEU A 459 21.28 19.79 33.17
CA LEU A 459 20.75 21.14 33.03
C LEU A 459 20.24 21.73 34.35
N GLY A 460 20.29 20.98 35.45
CA GLY A 460 19.74 21.41 36.74
C GLY A 460 18.24 21.72 36.70
N CYS A 461 17.49 21.13 35.76
CA CYS A 461 16.08 21.44 35.56
C CYS A 461 15.17 20.40 36.23
N PRO A 462 14.34 20.81 37.22
CA PRO A 462 13.39 19.89 37.85
C PRO A 462 12.24 19.55 36.90
N GLU A 463 11.55 18.44 37.16
CA GLU A 463 10.53 17.88 36.26
C GLU A 463 9.38 18.86 35.97
N ASN A 464 8.95 19.65 36.97
CA ASN A 464 7.94 20.69 36.80
C ASN A 464 8.37 21.77 35.81
N MET A 465 9.66 22.12 35.76
CA MET A 465 10.19 23.09 34.80
C MET A 465 10.17 22.52 33.38
N VAL A 466 10.51 21.25 33.21
CA VAL A 466 10.42 20.56 31.91
C VAL A 466 8.96 20.53 31.41
N GLN A 467 8.01 20.21 32.30
CA GLN A 467 6.59 20.22 31.97
C GLN A 467 6.10 21.62 31.57
N GLN A 468 6.55 22.66 32.28
CA GLN A 468 6.23 24.04 31.96
C GLN A 468 6.79 24.43 30.58
N TRP A 469 8.06 24.10 30.28
CA TRP A 469 8.63 24.37 28.95
C TRP A 469 7.88 23.68 27.82
N VAL A 470 7.45 22.42 28.02
CA VAL A 470 6.61 21.72 27.03
C VAL A 470 5.27 22.43 26.85
N HIS A 471 4.68 22.94 27.93
CA HIS A 471 3.45 23.73 27.87
C HIS A 471 3.65 25.04 27.11
N ASP A 472 4.68 25.81 27.44
CA ASP A 472 4.98 27.11 26.83
C ASP A 472 5.25 26.99 25.33
N VAL A 473 6.02 25.97 24.92
CA VAL A 473 6.31 25.69 23.50
C VAL A 473 5.03 25.32 22.74
N ARG A 474 4.13 24.54 23.36
CA ARG A 474 2.83 24.20 22.76
C ARG A 474 1.92 25.42 22.65
N GLN A 475 1.84 26.25 23.68
CA GLN A 475 1.05 27.49 23.64
C GLN A 475 1.55 28.42 22.52
N TRP A 476 2.86 28.69 22.48
CA TRP A 476 3.48 29.49 21.43
C TRP A 476 3.17 28.99 20.00
N ALA A 477 3.14 27.66 19.82
CA ALA A 477 2.85 27.04 18.53
C ALA A 477 1.35 27.11 18.15
N THR A 478 0.46 27.24 19.12
CA THR A 478 -1.01 27.29 18.93
C THR A 478 -1.53 28.73 18.86
N ASP A 479 -0.74 29.70 19.32
CA ASP A 479 -1.12 31.10 19.32
C ASP A 479 -1.00 31.70 17.90
N ASP A 480 -2.16 31.82 17.26
CA ASP A 480 -2.40 32.42 15.94
C ASP A 480 -2.76 33.91 16.04
N SER A 481 -2.66 34.53 17.23
CA SER A 481 -3.06 35.94 17.50
C SER A 481 -2.30 37.02 16.72
N ILE A 482 -1.53 36.65 15.69
CA ILE A 482 -0.48 37.50 15.13
C ILE A 482 -0.40 37.35 13.61
N ASP A 483 -1.48 37.74 12.93
CA ASP A 483 -1.44 38.01 11.48
C ASP A 483 -2.31 39.21 11.06
N VAL A 484 -2.89 39.97 12.01
CA VAL A 484 -3.85 41.03 11.66
C VAL A 484 -3.28 42.45 11.72
N ARG A 485 -2.21 42.75 12.46
CA ARG A 485 -1.59 44.10 12.50
C ARG A 485 -0.14 44.10 12.98
N GLN A 486 0.80 43.57 12.21
CA GLN A 486 2.22 43.72 12.54
C GLN A 486 3.02 44.23 11.36
N ASP A 487 3.96 45.12 11.68
CA ASP A 487 4.92 45.73 10.77
C ASP A 487 5.74 44.65 10.05
N ASP A 488 6.11 44.87 8.78
CA ASP A 488 6.79 43.87 7.92
C ASP A 488 8.09 43.35 8.58
N GLN A 489 8.72 44.20 9.40
CA GLN A 489 9.91 43.89 10.19
C GLN A 489 9.68 42.78 11.24
N HIS A 490 8.53 42.78 11.92
CA HIS A 490 8.23 41.81 12.99
C HIS A 490 7.86 40.43 12.42
N ILE A 491 7.28 40.39 11.21
CA ILE A 491 7.06 39.16 10.45
C ILE A 491 8.41 38.51 10.08
N LEU A 492 9.37 39.35 9.68
CA LEU A 492 10.70 38.90 9.28
C LEU A 492 11.52 38.40 10.48
N GLN A 493 11.45 39.06 11.65
CA GLN A 493 12.05 38.59 12.91
C GLN A 493 11.56 37.18 13.28
N ARG A 494 10.25 36.97 13.29
CA ARG A 494 9.66 35.66 13.58
C ARG A 494 10.06 34.58 12.58
N SER A 495 10.17 34.94 11.31
CA SER A 495 10.64 34.03 10.27
C SER A 495 12.07 33.58 10.56
N ILE A 496 12.95 34.51 10.93
CA ILE A 496 14.35 34.23 11.31
C ILE A 496 14.40 33.30 12.53
N GLU A 497 13.64 33.58 13.59
CA GLU A 497 13.55 32.73 14.79
C GLU A 497 13.10 31.29 14.44
N HIS A 498 12.04 31.15 13.63
CA HIS A 498 11.54 29.85 13.20
C HIS A 498 12.57 29.05 12.39
N ILE A 499 13.23 29.69 11.42
CA ILE A 499 14.24 29.04 10.59
C ILE A 499 15.45 28.66 11.46
N CYS A 500 15.88 29.53 12.37
CA CYS A 500 16.99 29.28 13.29
C CYS A 500 16.73 28.05 14.17
N MET A 501 15.56 27.97 14.79
CA MET A 501 15.14 26.78 15.55
C MET A 501 15.10 25.52 14.69
N GLY A 502 14.62 25.64 13.45
CA GLY A 502 14.65 24.54 12.48
C GLY A 502 16.06 24.05 12.16
N VAL A 503 17.04 24.97 12.04
CA VAL A 503 18.46 24.64 11.83
C VAL A 503 19.03 23.92 13.05
N TYR A 504 18.77 24.39 14.28
CA TYR A 504 19.22 23.73 15.51
C TYR A 504 18.69 22.29 15.62
N GLN A 505 17.39 22.09 15.41
CA GLN A 505 16.78 20.75 15.47
C GLN A 505 17.36 19.81 14.40
N LYS A 506 17.54 20.30 13.16
CA LYS A 506 18.13 19.52 12.07
C LYS A 506 19.61 19.18 12.34
N LYS A 507 20.37 20.09 12.96
CA LYS A 507 21.75 19.85 13.38
C LYS A 507 21.83 18.80 14.50
N ALA A 508 21.05 18.94 15.57
CA ALA A 508 21.00 17.95 16.65
C ALA A 508 20.61 16.55 16.12
N SER A 509 19.64 16.50 15.19
CA SER A 509 19.22 15.27 14.52
C SER A 509 20.31 14.64 13.63
N LEU A 510 21.21 15.43 13.04
CA LEU A 510 22.33 14.92 12.23
C LEU A 510 23.36 14.16 13.06
N TYR A 511 23.59 14.56 14.31
CA TYR A 511 24.64 14.03 15.18
C TYR A 511 24.16 12.98 16.20
N ASN A 512 22.86 12.95 16.53
CA ASN A 512 22.30 12.06 17.54
C ASN A 512 21.82 10.69 17.01
N GLN A 513 21.99 10.37 15.72
CA GLN A 513 21.50 9.12 15.12
C GLN A 513 22.59 8.40 14.32
N THR A 514 22.76 7.09 14.58
CA THR A 514 23.58 6.17 13.78
C THR A 514 22.89 5.86 12.46
N ASP A 515 22.97 6.80 11.52
CA ASP A 515 22.40 6.68 10.18
C ASP A 515 23.46 6.30 9.13
N SER A 516 23.02 5.62 8.06
CA SER A 516 23.87 5.29 6.91
C SER A 516 24.44 6.56 6.23
N ASN A 517 25.60 6.43 5.59
CA ASN A 517 26.29 7.55 4.91
C ASN A 517 25.39 8.30 3.91
N LYS A 518 24.48 7.60 3.22
CA LYS A 518 23.55 8.19 2.26
C LYS A 518 22.51 9.12 2.92
N ILE A 519 21.97 8.71 4.07
CA ILE A 519 21.01 9.51 4.84
C ILE A 519 21.71 10.73 5.46
N ARG A 520 22.93 10.54 5.99
CA ARG A 520 23.74 11.64 6.54
C ARG A 520 24.05 12.70 5.48
N GLN A 521 24.37 12.30 4.24
CA GLN A 521 24.60 13.24 3.14
C GLN A 521 23.33 14.02 2.76
N MET A 522 22.17 13.37 2.69
CA MET A 522 20.89 14.05 2.41
C MET A 522 20.53 15.06 3.51
N ARG A 523 20.69 14.69 4.79
CA ARG A 523 20.45 15.59 5.93
C ARG A 523 21.39 16.79 5.92
N ARG A 524 22.68 16.59 5.61
CA ARG A 524 23.64 17.69 5.42
C ARG A 524 23.20 18.67 4.32
N ARG A 525 22.76 18.17 3.16
CA ARG A 525 22.25 19.02 2.08
C ARG A 525 21.05 19.85 2.52
N LYS A 526 20.08 19.24 3.21
CA LYS A 526 18.93 19.98 3.76
C LYS A 526 19.33 21.02 4.81
N LEU A 527 20.29 20.70 5.67
CA LEU A 527 20.80 21.63 6.68
C LEU A 527 21.47 22.85 6.04
N VAL A 528 22.28 22.63 4.99
CA VAL A 528 22.92 23.71 4.22
C VAL A 528 21.88 24.62 3.57
N GLU A 529 20.83 24.05 2.97
CA GLU A 529 19.76 24.82 2.33
C GLU A 529 18.97 25.67 3.34
N GLU A 530 18.68 25.15 4.53
CA GLU A 530 18.02 25.92 5.59
C GLU A 530 18.91 27.02 6.17
N LYS A 531 20.21 26.74 6.36
CA LYS A 531 21.18 27.78 6.74
C LYS A 531 21.20 28.90 5.70
N ARG A 532 21.21 28.56 4.41
CA ARG A 532 21.16 29.56 3.33
C ARG A 532 19.93 30.45 3.43
N LYS A 533 18.75 29.86 3.66
CA LYS A 533 17.50 30.61 3.86
C LYS A 533 17.53 31.50 5.10
N LEU A 534 18.12 31.02 6.19
CA LEU A 534 18.28 31.79 7.42
C LEU A 534 19.09 33.06 7.16
N PHE A 535 20.26 32.92 6.54
CA PHE A 535 21.12 34.08 6.24
C PHE A 535 20.50 35.01 5.20
N GLU A 536 19.76 34.49 4.21
CA GLU A 536 19.00 35.31 3.27
C GLU A 536 17.91 36.14 3.98
N ALA A 537 17.22 35.55 4.97
CA ALA A 537 16.23 36.25 5.78
C ALA A 537 16.87 37.30 6.70
N ILE A 538 18.01 36.97 7.33
CA ILE A 538 18.80 37.91 8.15
C ILE A 538 19.27 39.10 7.31
N LYS A 539 19.76 38.87 6.09
CA LYS A 539 20.18 39.93 5.18
C LYS A 539 19.03 40.90 4.88
N ARG A 540 17.86 40.36 4.53
CA ARG A 540 16.66 41.18 4.28
C ARG A 540 16.23 41.97 5.51
N TYR A 541 16.42 41.42 6.70
CA TYR A 541 16.12 42.11 7.95
C TYR A 541 17.09 43.25 8.20
N ASN A 542 18.39 43.00 8.00
CA ASN A 542 19.44 44.02 8.15
C ASN A 542 19.30 45.18 7.15
N GLU A 543 18.69 44.95 5.98
CA GLU A 543 18.36 46.00 5.01
C GLU A 543 17.20 46.92 5.47
N GLN A 544 16.40 46.48 6.46
CA GLN A 544 15.20 47.17 6.94
C GLN A 544 15.38 47.85 8.30
N VAL A 545 16.52 47.65 8.96
CA VAL A 545 16.78 48.17 10.32
C VAL A 545 18.04 49.02 10.38
N PRO A 546 18.17 49.97 11.32
CA PRO A 546 19.41 50.69 11.55
C PRO A 546 20.57 49.73 11.82
N GLU A 547 21.79 50.08 11.39
CA GLU A 547 22.99 49.22 11.49
C GLU A 547 23.26 48.70 12.92
N LYS A 548 22.83 49.46 13.94
CA LYS A 548 22.94 49.09 15.37
C LYS A 548 21.98 47.98 15.81
N GLU A 549 20.91 47.74 15.06
CA GLU A 549 19.88 46.72 15.32
C GLU A 549 20.02 45.49 14.39
N GLY A 550 21.01 45.52 13.49
CA GLY A 550 21.31 44.45 12.56
C GLY A 550 21.84 43.19 13.25
N ILE A 551 21.43 42.03 12.75
CA ILE A 551 21.88 40.72 13.22
C ILE A 551 23.22 40.38 12.56
N THR A 552 24.27 40.17 13.37
CA THR A 552 25.59 39.78 12.86
C THR A 552 25.61 38.32 12.41
N GLU A 553 25.83 38.07 11.12
CA GLU A 553 25.88 36.71 10.55
C GLU A 553 26.94 35.81 11.24
N GLN A 554 28.12 36.37 11.55
CA GLN A 554 29.19 35.65 12.25
C GLN A 554 28.77 35.18 13.65
N MET A 555 27.96 35.97 14.36
CA MET A 555 27.47 35.59 15.69
C MET A 555 26.47 34.43 15.59
N VAL A 556 25.58 34.47 14.60
CA VAL A 556 24.63 33.38 14.32
C VAL A 556 25.37 32.13 13.89
N GLU A 557 26.36 32.22 13.01
CA GLU A 557 27.19 31.08 12.56
C GLU A 557 27.97 30.45 13.72
N SER A 558 28.58 31.26 14.59
CA SER A 558 29.30 30.81 15.80
C SER A 558 28.37 30.06 16.75
N ARG A 559 27.18 30.62 17.04
CA ARG A 559 26.18 29.96 17.91
C ARG A 559 25.61 28.69 17.29
N LEU A 560 25.36 28.69 15.97
CA LEU A 560 24.98 27.48 15.23
C LEU A 560 26.10 26.43 15.19
N SER A 561 27.34 26.77 15.54
CA SER A 561 28.50 25.86 15.58
C SER A 561 28.67 25.19 16.95
N MET A 562 28.21 25.82 18.04
CA MET A 562 28.30 25.38 19.45
C MET A 562 27.32 24.27 19.85
N VAL A 563 27.31 23.14 19.14
CA VAL A 563 26.65 21.92 19.64
C VAL A 563 27.74 20.88 19.82
N GLY A 564 28.28 20.76 21.04
CA GLY A 564 29.31 19.77 21.33
C GLY A 564 29.94 19.80 22.72
N HIS A 565 30.26 20.95 23.31
CA HIS A 565 30.91 21.01 24.63
C HIS A 565 30.53 22.29 25.38
N GLY A 566 30.43 22.16 26.71
CA GLY A 566 29.68 23.03 27.60
C GLY A 566 30.23 24.44 27.87
N SER A 567 29.60 25.03 28.89
CA SER A 567 29.59 26.44 29.33
C SER A 567 28.80 27.36 28.41
N GLY A 568 27.90 28.22 28.87
CA GLY A 568 27.42 28.57 30.20
C GLY A 568 26.24 29.52 29.99
N GLU A 569 25.64 29.97 31.09
CA GLU A 569 24.60 30.99 31.13
C GLU A 569 24.93 32.20 30.26
N ASP A 570 24.29 32.31 29.10
CA ASP A 570 23.98 33.58 28.47
C ASP A 570 22.65 33.36 27.75
N SER A 571 21.60 33.93 28.34
CA SER A 571 20.28 33.97 27.73
C SER A 571 20.42 34.49 26.29
N LEU A 572 19.68 33.86 25.38
CA LEU A 572 19.40 34.45 24.09
C LEU A 572 18.79 35.84 24.39
N ILE A 573 19.58 36.90 24.18
CA ILE A 573 19.09 38.27 24.13
C ILE A 573 19.30 38.73 22.69
N TRP A 574 18.26 38.58 21.88
CA TRP A 574 18.17 39.14 20.55
C TRP A 574 18.16 40.68 20.62
N PRO A 575 18.61 41.38 19.57
CA PRO A 575 18.60 42.85 19.55
C PRO A 575 17.22 43.47 19.88
N TRP A 576 16.13 42.79 19.56
CA TRP A 576 14.76 43.23 19.87
C TRP A 576 14.28 42.88 21.29
N GLU A 577 14.99 42.03 22.03
CA GLU A 577 14.69 41.72 23.44
C GLU A 577 15.17 42.83 24.40
N VAL A 578 15.97 43.78 23.91
CA VAL A 578 16.51 44.91 24.71
C VAL A 578 15.67 46.20 24.57
N HIS A 579 14.76 46.29 23.58
CA HIS A 579 14.12 47.56 23.21
C HIS A 579 12.58 47.61 23.22
N SER A 580 11.89 46.57 23.71
CA SER A 580 10.43 46.61 23.88
C SER A 580 10.03 47.25 25.22
N THR A 581 9.82 48.57 25.22
CA THR A 581 8.91 49.17 26.21
C THR A 581 7.49 48.78 25.83
N ALA A 582 6.93 47.86 26.61
CA ALA A 582 5.54 47.40 26.59
C ALA A 582 5.10 46.47 25.44
N TYR A 583 5.60 45.23 25.43
CA TYR A 583 4.76 44.03 25.30
C TYR A 583 5.49 42.85 25.96
N ARG A 584 4.95 42.36 27.08
CA ARG A 584 5.54 41.31 27.92
C ARG A 584 5.49 39.95 27.19
N SER A 585 6.65 39.48 26.77
CA SER A 585 6.90 38.12 26.25
C SER A 585 7.15 37.12 27.39
N ILE A 586 6.76 35.87 27.18
CA ILE A 586 6.57 34.78 28.16
C ILE A 586 7.88 34.20 28.77
N LEU A 587 9.05 34.76 28.51
CA LEU A 587 10.33 34.12 28.88
C LEU A 587 10.98 34.57 30.20
N LEU A 588 10.28 35.29 31.09
CA LEU A 588 10.88 35.72 32.37
C LEU A 588 9.94 35.55 33.57
N THR A 589 9.94 34.35 34.15
CA THR A 589 9.91 34.19 35.62
C THR A 589 10.93 33.14 36.02
N GLY A 590 12.03 33.61 36.60
CA GLY A 590 13.16 32.81 37.06
C GLY A 590 14.15 33.74 37.75
N SER A 591 13.65 34.53 38.70
CA SER A 591 14.50 35.32 39.59
C SER A 591 15.30 34.35 40.47
N PHE A 592 16.60 34.27 40.22
CA PHE A 592 17.56 33.67 41.13
C PHE A 592 17.76 34.60 42.34
N VAL A 593 17.47 34.07 43.53
CA VAL A 593 18.32 34.21 44.73
C VAL A 593 18.80 32.80 45.06
#